data_AF-A0A0E3PU03-F1
#
_entry.id   AF-A0A0E3PU03-F1
#
_cell.length_a   1.000
_cell.length_b   1.000
_cell.length_c   1.000
_cell.angle_alpha   90.00
_cell.angle_beta   90.00
_cell.angle_gamma   90.00
#
_symmetry.space_group_name_H-M   'P 1'
#
loop_
_entity.id
_entity.type
_entity.pdbx_description
1 polymer ?
#
loop_
_entity_poly.entity_id
_entity_poly.type
_entity_poly.pdbx_seq_one_letter_code
_entity_poly.pdbx_strand_id
1 'polypeptide(L)'
;MGQGSELAHVDLMIGDKGGPVGQAFANGLTQLSAGHTPLLSVIRPNLPPKPSTLIIPKVTVKNMDQAARIFGPAQSAVAKAVADSVEEGVIPKDQVEDLVIVASVFIHPEAQDYNKIYRYNYGATKLAIKRALEGFPDIDTVLEESNKSTHAIMGFKVTRLWDPPYLQIAFDNPNLEFVLSAISEIPKSDHVIIEAGTPLIKRYGTDVISKIRQVRPDAFIVADLKTLDTGNLEARMVADAAGDAIVVSALAPISTIDKLIEEAHKTGIYAVMDTLNQQDPISVLKQLKVMPDVIELHRGIDIEGTEHAWGNIAEIKKIAPKALVAVAGGVRLDKVPVALSQGADILVVGRAITNAKDVREMAEQFINSLNKPEIDQFRVMTDF
;
A
#
# COMPACT_ATOMS: atom_id res chain seq x y z
N MET A 1 12.12 -15.63 3.26
CA MET A 1 11.75 -16.95 2.70
C MET A 1 11.29 -17.88 3.82
N GLY A 2 10.31 -18.74 3.56
CA GLY A 2 9.74 -19.65 4.55
C GLY A 2 8.49 -19.10 5.25
N GLN A 3 7.99 -19.82 6.25
CA GLN A 3 6.80 -19.47 7.04
C GLN A 3 7.01 -19.86 8.51
N GLY A 4 6.20 -19.31 9.41
CA GLY A 4 6.24 -19.61 10.84
C GLY A 4 7.54 -19.17 11.52
N SER A 5 7.89 -19.83 12.61
CA SER A 5 9.08 -19.50 13.42
C SER A 5 10.40 -19.72 12.66
N GLU A 6 10.42 -20.61 11.65
CA GLU A 6 11.64 -20.87 10.87
C GLU A 6 11.90 -19.85 9.76
N LEU A 7 10.99 -18.91 9.51
CA LEU A 7 11.12 -17.86 8.48
C LEU A 7 12.53 -17.23 8.52
N ALA A 8 13.20 -17.23 7.36
CA ALA A 8 14.47 -16.54 7.17
C ALA A 8 14.25 -15.15 6.57
N HIS A 9 14.85 -14.15 7.21
CA HIS A 9 14.97 -12.79 6.69
C HIS A 9 16.45 -12.40 6.79
N VAL A 10 17.06 -12.19 5.62
CA VAL A 10 18.49 -11.88 5.48
C VAL A 10 18.60 -10.52 4.82
N ASP A 11 19.20 -9.56 5.54
CA ASP A 11 19.68 -8.31 4.93
C ASP A 11 21.16 -8.46 4.66
N LEU A 12 21.61 -8.07 3.48
CA LEU A 12 22.98 -8.31 3.05
C LEU A 12 23.57 -7.08 2.38
N MET A 13 24.82 -6.80 2.73
CA MET A 13 25.68 -5.88 2.00
C MET A 13 26.86 -6.67 1.42
N ILE A 14 27.18 -6.42 0.15
CA ILE A 14 28.36 -6.95 -0.54
C ILE A 14 29.13 -5.78 -1.14
N GLY A 15 30.45 -5.78 -1.02
CA GLY A 15 31.28 -4.72 -1.58
C GLY A 15 32.76 -4.92 -1.31
N ASP A 16 33.56 -3.96 -1.78
CA ASP A 16 35.01 -3.98 -1.71
C ASP A 16 35.55 -3.93 -0.26
N LYS A 17 36.62 -4.69 0.00
CA LYS A 17 37.35 -4.77 1.29
C LYS A 17 37.97 -3.44 1.73
N GLY A 18 38.39 -2.61 0.79
CA GLY A 18 38.86 -1.24 1.04
C GLY A 18 37.74 -0.22 1.14
N GLY A 19 36.51 -0.60 0.79
CA GLY A 19 35.34 0.28 0.78
C GLY A 19 34.56 0.33 2.10
N PRO A 20 33.40 1.02 2.10
CA PRO A 20 32.53 1.13 3.27
C PRO A 20 32.06 -0.23 3.83
N VAL A 21 31.81 -1.21 2.96
CA VAL A 21 31.40 -2.57 3.39
C VAL A 21 32.56 -3.29 4.10
N GLY A 22 33.79 -3.13 3.60
CA GLY A 22 35.02 -3.58 4.27
C GLY A 22 35.22 -2.98 5.66
N GLN A 23 34.98 -1.67 5.81
CA GLN A 23 35.03 -1.01 7.11
C GLN A 23 33.95 -1.55 8.06
N ALA A 24 32.71 -1.72 7.58
CA ALA A 24 31.63 -2.31 8.38
C ALA A 24 31.96 -3.75 8.81
N PHE A 25 32.54 -4.55 7.92
CA PHE A 25 33.01 -5.90 8.20
C PHE A 25 34.09 -5.91 9.29
N ALA A 26 35.12 -5.07 9.17
CA ALA A 26 36.21 -4.99 10.13
C ALA A 26 35.73 -4.51 11.51
N ASN A 27 34.85 -3.51 11.54
CA ASN A 27 34.24 -3.02 12.77
C ASN A 27 33.35 -4.10 13.43
N GLY A 28 32.51 -4.79 12.66
CA GLY A 28 31.65 -5.85 13.21
C GLY A 28 32.46 -7.02 13.80
N LEU A 29 33.64 -7.33 13.25
CA LEU A 29 34.49 -8.38 13.80
C LEU A 29 35.19 -7.97 15.12
N THR A 30 35.41 -6.67 15.32
CA THR A 30 36.20 -6.15 16.46
C THR A 30 35.34 -5.54 17.56
N GLN A 31 34.12 -5.09 17.25
CA GLN A 31 33.21 -4.41 18.16
C GLN A 31 31.99 -5.29 18.44
N LEU A 32 32.04 -5.98 19.57
CA LEU A 32 31.00 -6.94 19.95
C LEU A 32 29.92 -6.26 20.81
N SER A 33 28.66 -6.56 20.49
CA SER A 33 27.50 -6.14 21.29
C SER A 33 26.84 -7.36 21.93
N ALA A 34 26.46 -7.24 23.21
CA ALA A 34 25.82 -8.33 23.94
C ALA A 34 24.55 -8.81 23.21
N GLY A 35 24.48 -10.11 22.93
CA GLY A 35 23.36 -10.75 22.23
C GLY A 35 23.34 -10.57 20.71
N HIS A 36 24.25 -9.78 20.13
CA HIS A 36 24.36 -9.54 18.69
C HIS A 36 25.77 -9.80 18.16
N THR A 37 26.49 -10.73 18.77
CA THR A 37 27.89 -11.05 18.46
C THR A 37 28.03 -11.47 16.99
N PRO A 38 28.75 -10.68 16.16
CA PRO A 38 29.03 -11.07 14.78
C PRO A 38 30.00 -12.25 14.72
N LEU A 39 29.90 -13.07 13.68
CA LEU A 39 30.82 -14.18 13.45
C LEU A 39 31.08 -14.42 11.97
N LEU A 40 32.26 -14.98 11.67
CA LEU A 40 32.56 -15.44 10.32
C LEU A 40 31.70 -16.64 9.97
N SER A 41 31.08 -16.62 8.80
CA SER A 41 30.40 -17.79 8.26
C SER A 41 31.42 -18.86 7.84
N VAL A 42 31.08 -20.14 8.05
CA VAL A 42 31.91 -21.26 7.63
C VAL A 42 31.03 -22.38 7.08
N ILE A 43 31.45 -23.02 5.98
CA ILE A 43 30.74 -24.17 5.41
C ILE A 43 30.85 -25.35 6.39
N ARG A 44 32.08 -25.55 6.88
CA ARG A 44 32.48 -26.48 7.93
C ARG A 44 33.72 -25.91 8.64
N PRO A 45 34.12 -26.44 9.81
CA PRO A 45 35.32 -25.97 10.50
C PRO A 45 36.52 -25.84 9.56
N ASN A 46 37.22 -24.71 9.62
CA ASN A 46 38.38 -24.36 8.80
C ASN A 46 38.12 -24.24 7.29
N LEU A 47 36.85 -24.09 6.86
CA LEU A 47 36.49 -23.82 5.47
C LEU A 47 35.52 -22.62 5.38
N PRO A 48 36.02 -21.38 5.47
CA PRO A 48 35.23 -20.19 5.20
C PRO A 48 34.90 -20.09 3.71
N PRO A 49 33.76 -19.47 3.35
CA PRO A 49 33.48 -19.17 1.95
C PRO A 49 34.36 -18.00 1.48
N LYS A 50 34.41 -17.86 0.15
CA LYS A 50 34.91 -16.67 -0.54
C LYS A 50 33.74 -16.11 -1.36
N PRO A 51 33.43 -14.80 -1.31
CA PRO A 51 34.02 -13.77 -0.45
C PRO A 51 33.86 -14.05 1.05
N SER A 52 34.78 -13.49 1.86
CA SER A 52 34.69 -13.61 3.32
C SER A 52 33.41 -12.94 3.82
N THR A 53 32.65 -13.68 4.63
CA THR A 53 31.28 -13.31 4.99
C THR A 53 31.10 -13.29 6.51
N LEU A 54 30.64 -12.15 7.03
CA LEU A 54 30.30 -11.93 8.43
C LEU A 54 28.78 -12.05 8.61
N ILE A 55 28.34 -12.79 9.63
CA ILE A 55 26.94 -12.96 10.00
C ILE A 55 26.67 -12.20 11.29
N ILE A 56 25.53 -11.49 11.35
CA ILE A 56 25.11 -10.71 12.52
C ILE A 56 23.70 -11.15 12.92
N PRO A 57 23.47 -11.62 14.16
CA PRO A 57 22.13 -11.92 14.64
C PRO A 57 21.25 -10.66 14.69
N LYS A 58 20.10 -10.67 14.01
CA LYS A 58 19.15 -9.53 14.02
C LYS A 58 18.32 -9.46 15.30
N VAL A 59 18.17 -10.59 15.99
CA VAL A 59 17.46 -10.72 17.27
C VAL A 59 18.47 -10.98 18.37
N THR A 60 18.25 -10.37 19.54
CA THR A 60 19.11 -10.55 20.71
C THR A 60 19.12 -12.02 21.14
N VAL A 61 20.28 -12.67 21.04
CA VAL A 61 20.51 -14.05 21.48
C VAL A 61 20.58 -14.10 23.00
N LYS A 62 19.67 -14.86 23.62
CA LYS A 62 19.50 -14.91 25.09
C LYS A 62 20.07 -16.17 25.74
N ASN A 63 20.23 -17.26 24.99
CA ASN A 63 20.68 -18.55 25.53
C ASN A 63 21.45 -19.37 24.49
N MET A 64 22.04 -20.48 24.95
CA MET A 64 22.89 -21.34 24.11
C MET A 64 22.10 -22.06 23.01
N ASP A 65 20.81 -22.34 23.21
CA ASP A 65 19.97 -22.96 22.18
C ASP A 65 19.75 -22.00 21.00
N GLN A 66 19.48 -20.73 21.29
CA GLN A 66 19.38 -19.69 20.27
C GLN A 66 20.73 -19.48 19.58
N ALA A 67 21.82 -19.45 20.35
CA ALA A 67 23.17 -19.37 19.81
C ALA A 67 23.47 -20.53 18.84
N ALA A 68 23.10 -21.76 19.19
CA ALA A 68 23.32 -22.94 18.37
C ALA A 68 22.57 -22.89 17.02
N ARG A 69 21.42 -22.21 16.94
CA ARG A 69 20.66 -22.04 15.69
C ARG A 69 21.36 -21.09 14.73
N ILE A 70 21.83 -19.95 15.24
CA ILE A 70 22.54 -18.96 14.41
C ILE A 70 23.97 -19.43 14.08
N PHE A 71 24.68 -20.01 15.04
CA PHE A 71 26.06 -20.51 14.90
C PHE A 71 26.16 -21.94 14.35
N GLY A 72 25.03 -22.54 13.97
CA GLY A 72 24.98 -23.88 13.40
C GLY A 72 24.36 -23.84 11.99
N PRO A 73 23.08 -24.23 11.85
CA PRO A 73 22.44 -24.35 10.55
C PRO A 73 22.43 -23.03 9.75
N ALA A 74 22.17 -21.88 10.38
CA ALA A 74 22.15 -20.61 9.64
C ALA A 74 23.56 -20.18 9.19
N GLN A 75 24.58 -20.36 10.03
CA GLN A 75 25.97 -20.07 9.68
C GLN A 75 26.44 -20.86 8.44
N SER A 76 26.21 -22.18 8.46
CA SER A 76 26.58 -23.06 7.35
C SER A 76 25.75 -22.78 6.09
N ALA A 77 24.47 -22.46 6.25
CA ALA A 77 23.58 -22.12 5.15
C ALA A 77 24.02 -20.85 4.39
N VAL A 78 24.30 -19.77 5.12
CA VAL A 78 24.83 -18.52 4.54
C VAL A 78 26.17 -18.80 3.84
N ALA A 79 27.07 -19.52 4.49
CA ALA A 79 28.38 -19.82 3.91
C ALA A 79 28.29 -20.64 2.62
N LYS A 80 27.44 -21.67 2.60
CA LYS A 80 27.21 -22.50 1.42
C LYS A 80 26.53 -21.72 0.31
N ALA A 81 25.57 -20.84 0.62
CA ALA A 81 24.92 -19.96 -0.34
C ALA A 81 25.93 -19.02 -1.04
N VAL A 82 26.89 -18.46 -0.30
CA VAL A 82 27.95 -17.62 -0.86
C VAL A 82 28.84 -18.42 -1.80
N ALA A 83 29.30 -19.60 -1.38
CA ALA A 83 30.15 -20.46 -2.20
C ALA A 83 29.45 -20.90 -3.50
N ASP A 84 28.16 -21.25 -3.42
CA ASP A 84 27.36 -21.64 -4.58
C ASP A 84 27.12 -20.45 -5.51
N SER A 85 26.97 -19.24 -4.97
CA SER A 85 26.86 -18.03 -5.78
C SER A 85 28.13 -17.75 -6.58
N VAL A 86 29.32 -18.13 -6.08
CA VAL A 86 30.57 -18.09 -6.87
C VAL A 86 30.61 -19.22 -7.90
N GLU A 87 30.23 -20.43 -7.50
CA GLU A 87 30.21 -21.60 -8.40
C GLU A 87 29.32 -21.37 -9.62
N GLU A 88 28.16 -20.76 -9.40
CA GLU A 88 27.16 -20.42 -10.42
C GLU A 88 27.50 -19.14 -11.20
N GLY A 89 28.58 -18.43 -10.82
CA GLY A 89 29.03 -17.22 -11.51
C GLY A 89 28.22 -15.96 -11.20
N VAL A 90 27.32 -15.99 -10.21
CA VAL A 90 26.63 -14.79 -9.69
C VAL A 90 27.66 -13.84 -9.08
N ILE A 91 28.62 -14.37 -8.30
CA ILE A 91 29.79 -13.63 -7.85
C ILE A 91 30.98 -14.03 -8.74
N PRO A 92 31.63 -13.09 -9.44
CA PRO A 92 32.80 -13.39 -10.28
C PRO A 92 33.97 -13.96 -9.47
N LYS A 93 34.57 -15.06 -9.96
CA LYS A 93 35.66 -15.78 -9.27
C LYS A 93 36.91 -14.93 -9.06
N ASP A 94 37.17 -13.99 -9.96
CA ASP A 94 38.30 -13.07 -9.93
C ASP A 94 38.12 -11.96 -8.87
N GLN A 95 36.90 -11.72 -8.38
CA GLN A 95 36.61 -10.68 -7.39
C GLN A 95 36.49 -11.20 -5.95
N VAL A 96 36.53 -12.52 -5.75
CA VAL A 96 36.21 -13.12 -4.43
C VAL A 96 37.20 -12.77 -3.33
N GLU A 97 38.42 -12.35 -3.69
CA GLU A 97 39.44 -11.90 -2.75
C GLU A 97 39.39 -10.39 -2.49
N ASP A 98 38.67 -9.61 -3.29
CA ASP A 98 38.52 -8.17 -3.09
C ASP A 98 37.19 -7.82 -2.42
N LEU A 99 36.19 -8.70 -2.53
CA LEU A 99 34.88 -8.52 -1.91
C LEU A 99 34.81 -9.05 -0.47
N VAL A 100 33.88 -8.49 0.29
CA VAL A 100 33.37 -9.02 1.56
C VAL A 100 31.85 -8.91 1.61
N ILE A 101 31.26 -9.73 2.47
CA ILE A 101 29.81 -9.75 2.71
C ILE A 101 29.54 -9.54 4.20
N VAL A 102 28.56 -8.69 4.51
CA VAL A 102 27.98 -8.55 5.84
C VAL A 102 26.50 -8.92 5.75
N ALA A 103 26.11 -10.01 6.40
CA ALA A 103 24.74 -10.55 6.39
C ALA A 103 24.11 -10.44 7.78
N SER A 104 23.06 -9.64 7.92
CA SER A 104 22.20 -9.66 9.10
C SER A 104 21.14 -10.74 8.94
N VAL A 105 21.08 -11.65 9.91
CA VAL A 105 20.24 -12.85 9.82
C VAL A 105 19.22 -12.85 10.96
N PHE A 106 17.94 -12.86 10.59
CA PHE A 106 16.84 -13.06 11.51
C PHE A 106 16.57 -14.55 11.72
N ILE A 107 16.47 -14.94 12.99
CA ILE A 107 15.94 -16.24 13.41
C ILE A 107 14.95 -15.96 14.53
N HIS A 108 13.73 -16.49 14.41
CA HIS A 108 12.74 -16.33 15.47
C HIS A 108 13.22 -17.02 16.76
N PRO A 109 13.01 -16.42 17.95
CA PRO A 109 13.38 -17.03 19.24
C PRO A 109 12.80 -18.43 19.47
N GLU A 110 11.68 -18.75 18.82
CA GLU A 110 10.98 -20.03 18.94
C GLU A 110 11.28 -21.03 17.81
N ALA A 111 12.18 -20.70 16.86
CA ALA A 111 12.53 -21.62 15.77
C ALA A 111 13.19 -22.89 16.30
N GLN A 112 12.76 -24.09 15.89
CA GLN A 112 13.32 -25.34 16.42
C GLN A 112 13.87 -26.27 15.33
N ASP A 113 13.33 -26.20 14.12
CA ASP A 113 13.71 -27.12 13.04
C ASP A 113 14.99 -26.65 12.32
N TYR A 114 16.12 -27.30 12.65
CA TYR A 114 17.43 -26.97 12.08
C TYR A 114 17.48 -27.17 10.56
N ASN A 115 16.71 -28.11 10.01
CA ASN A 115 16.69 -28.37 8.57
C ASN A 115 16.02 -27.22 7.84
N LYS A 116 14.86 -26.76 8.34
CA LYS A 116 14.18 -25.58 7.79
C LYS A 116 15.01 -24.30 7.97
N ILE A 117 15.61 -24.10 9.14
CA ILE A 117 16.51 -22.95 9.38
C ILE A 117 17.62 -22.94 8.33
N TYR A 118 18.26 -24.09 8.07
CA TYR A 118 19.29 -24.19 7.04
C TYR A 118 18.74 -23.84 5.66
N ARG A 119 17.69 -24.52 5.20
CA ARG A 119 17.15 -24.37 3.83
C ARG A 119 16.67 -22.96 3.54
N TYR A 120 15.95 -22.35 4.49
CA TYR A 120 15.39 -21.02 4.29
C TYR A 120 16.47 -19.94 4.33
N ASN A 121 17.47 -20.05 5.22
CA ASN A 121 18.58 -19.10 5.23
C ASN A 121 19.48 -19.26 3.98
N TYR A 122 19.68 -20.49 3.49
CA TYR A 122 20.41 -20.74 2.25
C TYR A 122 19.70 -20.06 1.06
N GLY A 123 18.40 -20.33 0.88
CA GLY A 123 17.61 -19.73 -0.20
C GLY A 123 17.50 -18.21 -0.10
N ALA A 124 17.27 -17.68 1.10
CA ALA A 124 17.21 -16.23 1.33
C ALA A 124 18.54 -15.55 1.03
N THR A 125 19.67 -16.15 1.43
CA THR A 125 21.01 -15.60 1.18
C THR A 125 21.34 -15.60 -0.30
N LYS A 126 21.10 -16.71 -1.01
CA LYS A 126 21.31 -16.77 -2.46
C LYS A 126 20.49 -15.72 -3.21
N LEU A 127 19.22 -15.59 -2.86
CA LEU A 127 18.35 -14.59 -3.47
C LEU A 127 18.84 -13.17 -3.16
N ALA A 128 19.27 -12.89 -1.92
CA ALA A 128 19.80 -11.59 -1.53
C ALA A 128 21.09 -11.22 -2.29
N ILE A 129 22.02 -12.17 -2.44
CA ILE A 129 23.27 -11.96 -3.20
C ILE A 129 22.95 -11.66 -4.66
N LYS A 130 22.11 -12.49 -5.29
CA LYS A 130 21.71 -12.32 -6.69
C LYS A 130 21.09 -10.94 -6.90
N ARG A 131 20.11 -10.56 -6.09
CA ARG A 131 19.42 -9.27 -6.18
C ARG A 131 20.36 -8.08 -5.93
N ALA A 132 21.27 -8.18 -4.96
CA ALA A 132 22.24 -7.12 -4.67
C ALA A 132 23.18 -6.84 -5.86
N LEU A 133 23.61 -7.89 -6.57
CA LEU A 133 24.52 -7.76 -7.72
C LEU A 133 23.79 -7.42 -9.03
N GLU A 134 22.54 -7.84 -9.17
CA GLU A 134 21.68 -7.46 -10.31
C GLU A 134 21.06 -6.07 -10.15
N GLY A 135 21.16 -5.44 -8.97
CA GLY A 135 20.52 -4.16 -8.68
C GLY A 135 18.99 -4.26 -8.59
N PHE A 136 18.47 -5.43 -8.23
CA PHE A 136 17.04 -5.71 -8.15
C PHE A 136 16.48 -5.50 -6.73
N PRO A 137 15.25 -4.98 -6.56
CA PRO A 137 14.37 -4.47 -7.62
C PRO A 137 14.86 -3.11 -8.14
N ASP A 138 14.66 -2.87 -9.42
CA ASP A 138 14.78 -1.52 -9.98
C ASP A 138 13.59 -0.65 -9.55
N ILE A 139 13.70 0.66 -9.82
CA ILE A 139 12.66 1.61 -9.41
C ILE A 139 11.32 1.34 -10.10
N ASP A 140 11.33 0.84 -11.34
CA ASP A 140 10.11 0.59 -12.10
C ASP A 140 9.33 -0.59 -11.51
N THR A 141 10.04 -1.67 -11.15
CA THR A 141 9.49 -2.82 -10.42
C THR A 141 8.89 -2.37 -9.09
N VAL A 142 9.58 -1.50 -8.33
CA VAL A 142 9.06 -0.99 -7.06
C VAL A 142 7.79 -0.18 -7.27
N LEU A 143 7.75 0.72 -8.26
CA LEU A 143 6.59 1.55 -8.53
C LEU A 143 5.38 0.73 -8.99
N GLU A 144 5.62 -0.31 -9.79
CA GLU A 144 4.58 -1.22 -10.25
C GLU A 144 4.01 -2.08 -9.10
N GLU A 145 4.88 -2.63 -8.24
CA GLU A 145 4.47 -3.62 -7.24
C GLU A 145 4.08 -3.04 -5.89
N SER A 146 4.53 -1.82 -5.57
CA SER A 146 4.24 -1.14 -4.30
C SER A 146 2.75 -1.00 -4.01
N ASN A 147 1.93 -0.83 -5.06
CA ASN A 147 0.49 -0.68 -4.94
C ASN A 147 -0.29 -1.99 -5.05
N LYS A 148 0.38 -3.13 -5.30
CA LYS A 148 -0.24 -4.45 -5.44
C LYS A 148 -0.03 -5.34 -4.21
N SER A 149 0.98 -5.07 -3.41
CA SER A 149 1.44 -5.96 -2.34
C SER A 149 0.78 -5.68 -0.98
N THR A 150 0.42 -6.74 -0.25
CA THR A 150 0.02 -6.64 1.16
C THR A 150 1.25 -6.72 2.07
N HIS A 151 1.23 -6.00 3.19
CA HIS A 151 2.31 -6.14 4.16
C HIS A 151 2.11 -7.41 4.99
N ALA A 152 3.12 -8.29 5.03
CA ALA A 152 3.03 -9.62 5.63
C ALA A 152 2.57 -9.64 7.10
N ILE A 153 2.85 -8.59 7.87
CA ILE A 153 2.43 -8.48 9.28
C ILE A 153 1.08 -7.77 9.42
N MET A 154 0.78 -6.79 8.56
CA MET A 154 -0.47 -6.02 8.70
C MET A 154 -1.66 -6.83 8.19
N GLY A 155 -1.44 -7.75 7.24
CA GLY A 155 -2.50 -8.61 6.68
C GLY A 155 -3.47 -7.87 5.76
N PHE A 156 -3.28 -6.58 5.53
CA PHE A 156 -4.00 -5.77 4.55
C PHE A 156 -3.06 -4.78 3.85
N LYS A 157 -3.53 -4.24 2.73
CA LYS A 157 -2.87 -3.17 1.98
C LYS A 157 -3.55 -1.84 2.32
N VAL A 158 -2.76 -0.77 2.49
CA VAL A 158 -3.31 0.58 2.50
C VAL A 158 -3.64 0.95 1.06
N THR A 159 -4.93 0.99 0.74
CA THR A 159 -5.40 1.21 -0.63
C THR A 159 -5.03 2.62 -1.11
N ARG A 160 -4.50 2.70 -2.33
CA ARG A 160 -4.26 3.94 -3.07
C ARG A 160 -5.11 3.92 -4.33
N LEU A 161 -5.46 5.09 -4.86
CA LEU A 161 -6.20 5.21 -6.11
C LEU A 161 -5.23 5.33 -7.30
N TRP A 162 -4.87 4.20 -7.91
CA TRP A 162 -3.86 4.10 -8.98
C TRP A 162 -4.31 3.33 -10.23
N ASP A 163 -5.33 2.46 -10.13
CA ASP A 163 -5.88 1.66 -11.23
C ASP A 163 -7.40 1.90 -11.41
N PRO A 164 -7.82 3.08 -11.90
CA PRO A 164 -9.22 3.33 -12.20
C PRO A 164 -9.75 2.42 -13.32
N PRO A 165 -11.07 2.14 -13.35
CA PRO A 165 -12.10 2.83 -12.58
C PRO A 165 -12.41 2.21 -11.21
N TYR A 166 -13.09 3.00 -10.38
CA TYR A 166 -13.52 2.63 -9.03
C TYR A 166 -15.05 2.74 -8.86
N LEU A 167 -15.61 1.89 -8.01
CA LEU A 167 -16.96 2.03 -7.47
C LEU A 167 -16.88 2.65 -6.08
N GLN A 168 -17.40 3.87 -5.92
CA GLN A 168 -17.56 4.51 -4.61
C GLN A 168 -18.99 4.35 -4.13
N ILE A 169 -19.19 3.74 -2.96
CA ILE A 169 -20.51 3.47 -2.40
C ILE A 169 -20.81 4.48 -1.30
N ALA A 170 -21.79 5.36 -1.55
CA ALA A 170 -22.19 6.44 -0.65
C ALA A 170 -23.22 5.97 0.39
N PHE A 171 -22.81 5.96 1.67
CA PHE A 171 -23.66 5.56 2.79
C PHE A 171 -24.30 6.77 3.49
N ASP A 172 -25.42 7.23 2.94
CA ASP A 172 -26.20 8.35 3.50
C ASP A 172 -27.22 7.97 4.58
N ASN A 173 -27.35 6.68 4.90
CA ASN A 173 -28.29 6.24 5.93
C ASN A 173 -27.74 6.62 7.32
N PRO A 174 -28.49 7.40 8.14
CA PRO A 174 -28.01 7.80 9.46
C PRO A 174 -28.06 6.67 10.49
N ASN A 175 -28.47 5.44 10.15
CA ASN A 175 -28.41 4.29 11.05
C ASN A 175 -27.06 3.56 10.91
N LEU A 176 -26.16 3.75 11.89
CA LEU A 176 -24.83 3.15 11.88
C LEU A 176 -24.85 1.62 11.81
N GLU A 177 -25.75 0.94 12.54
CA GLU A 177 -25.81 -0.53 12.54
C GLU A 177 -26.15 -1.09 11.16
N PHE A 178 -27.12 -0.44 10.49
CA PHE A 178 -27.48 -0.78 9.12
C PHE A 178 -26.30 -0.57 8.17
N VAL A 179 -25.61 0.58 8.27
CA VAL A 179 -24.44 0.89 7.42
C VAL A 179 -23.32 -0.13 7.63
N LEU A 180 -22.98 -0.46 8.87
CA LEU A 180 -21.92 -1.45 9.16
C LEU A 180 -22.30 -2.86 8.66
N SER A 181 -23.57 -3.25 8.77
CA SER A 181 -24.07 -4.51 8.19
C SER A 181 -23.91 -4.53 6.67
N ALA A 182 -24.38 -3.48 5.99
CA ALA A 182 -24.27 -3.37 4.53
C ALA A 182 -22.79 -3.34 4.07
N ILE A 183 -21.92 -2.65 4.80
CA ILE A 183 -20.47 -2.65 4.55
C ILE A 183 -19.86 -4.03 4.74
N SER A 184 -20.36 -4.87 5.65
CA SER A 184 -19.85 -6.24 5.81
C SER A 184 -20.24 -7.17 4.64
N GLU A 185 -21.29 -6.84 3.90
CA GLU A 185 -21.82 -7.66 2.80
C GLU A 185 -21.19 -7.33 1.43
N ILE A 186 -20.67 -6.12 1.24
CA ILE A 186 -20.04 -5.73 -0.03
C ILE A 186 -18.83 -6.66 -0.34
N PRO A 187 -18.62 -7.10 -1.58
CA PRO A 187 -17.45 -7.88 -1.94
C PRO A 187 -16.12 -7.19 -1.59
N LYS A 188 -15.08 -7.99 -1.35
CA LYS A 188 -13.72 -7.47 -1.26
C LYS A 188 -13.21 -7.21 -2.67
N SER A 189 -12.75 -5.99 -2.92
CA SER A 189 -12.19 -5.60 -4.22
C SER A 189 -11.34 -4.34 -4.04
N ASP A 190 -10.19 -4.30 -4.70
CA ASP A 190 -9.32 -3.12 -4.77
C ASP A 190 -9.98 -1.94 -5.50
N HIS A 191 -11.10 -2.18 -6.20
CA HIS A 191 -11.86 -1.18 -6.94
C HIS A 191 -13.05 -0.62 -6.15
N VAL A 192 -13.21 -0.96 -4.87
CA VAL A 192 -14.33 -0.46 -4.04
C VAL A 192 -13.84 0.59 -3.04
N ILE A 193 -14.54 1.73 -3.06
CA ILE A 193 -14.39 2.84 -2.12
C ILE A 193 -15.65 2.91 -1.25
N ILE A 194 -15.48 3.12 0.05
CA ILE A 194 -16.58 3.32 1.00
C ILE A 194 -16.66 4.79 1.36
N GLU A 195 -17.81 5.42 1.14
CA GLU A 195 -18.00 6.82 1.52
C GLU A 195 -18.89 6.91 2.76
N ALA A 196 -18.35 7.51 3.82
CA ALA A 196 -19.13 7.95 4.97
C ALA A 196 -19.91 9.23 4.56
N GLY A 197 -21.10 9.01 3.98
CA GLY A 197 -21.92 10.06 3.38
C GLY A 197 -22.32 11.15 4.37
N THR A 198 -22.67 12.33 3.83
CA THR A 198 -22.94 13.55 4.61
C THR A 198 -23.88 13.33 5.82
N PRO A 199 -25.05 12.67 5.72
CA PRO A 199 -25.95 12.51 6.87
C PRO A 199 -25.38 11.60 7.95
N LEU A 200 -24.65 10.55 7.56
CA LEU A 200 -24.02 9.61 8.48
C LEU A 200 -22.92 10.31 9.27
N ILE A 201 -22.00 11.00 8.58
CA ILE A 201 -20.89 11.68 9.23
C ILE A 201 -21.36 12.89 10.06
N LYS A 202 -22.43 13.59 9.64
CA LYS A 202 -23.05 14.65 10.46
C LYS A 202 -23.65 14.11 11.76
N ARG A 203 -24.14 12.88 11.77
CA ARG A 203 -24.72 12.28 12.98
C ARG A 203 -23.67 11.78 13.97
N TYR A 204 -22.58 11.19 13.48
CA TYR A 204 -21.61 10.48 14.31
C TYR A 204 -20.22 11.15 14.37
N GLY A 205 -20.02 12.24 13.62
CA GLY A 205 -18.70 12.84 13.44
C GLY A 205 -17.73 11.92 12.70
N THR A 206 -16.45 12.26 12.76
CA THR A 206 -15.37 11.47 12.17
C THR A 206 -15.17 10.11 12.86
N ASP A 207 -15.77 9.85 14.02
CA ASP A 207 -15.66 8.55 14.71
C ASP A 207 -16.23 7.38 13.89
N VAL A 208 -17.15 7.66 12.95
CA VAL A 208 -17.68 6.65 12.03
C VAL A 208 -16.57 5.99 11.19
N ILE A 209 -15.52 6.74 10.88
CA ILE A 209 -14.34 6.29 10.11
C ILE A 209 -13.67 5.12 10.82
N SER A 210 -13.49 5.22 12.14
CA SER A 210 -12.92 4.15 12.97
C SER A 210 -13.84 2.93 13.03
N LYS A 211 -15.16 3.13 13.07
CA LYS A 211 -16.15 2.04 13.09
C LYS A 211 -16.19 1.27 11.77
N ILE A 212 -16.06 1.96 10.64
CA ILE A 212 -15.96 1.32 9.34
C ILE A 212 -14.67 0.49 9.26
N ARG A 213 -13.50 1.03 9.69
CA ARG A 213 -12.23 0.27 9.72
C ARG A 213 -12.32 -1.02 10.52
N GLN A 214 -13.08 -1.03 11.62
CA GLN A 214 -13.25 -2.24 12.44
C GLN A 214 -13.93 -3.39 11.68
N VAL A 215 -14.83 -3.06 10.75
CA VAL A 215 -15.54 -4.05 9.92
C VAL A 215 -14.78 -4.34 8.62
N ARG A 216 -14.09 -3.34 8.06
CA ARG A 216 -13.37 -3.43 6.78
C ARG A 216 -12.00 -2.72 6.88
N PRO A 217 -10.97 -3.38 7.44
CA PRO A 217 -9.67 -2.76 7.72
C PRO A 217 -8.89 -2.28 6.48
N ASP A 218 -9.18 -2.85 5.32
CA ASP A 218 -8.56 -2.63 4.02
C ASP A 218 -9.31 -1.60 3.15
N ALA A 219 -10.44 -1.07 3.63
CA ALA A 219 -11.27 -0.14 2.88
C ALA A 219 -10.57 1.19 2.64
N PHE A 220 -10.65 1.69 1.41
CA PHE A 220 -10.46 3.11 1.13
C PHE A 220 -11.72 3.87 1.54
N ILE A 221 -11.61 4.83 2.45
CA ILE A 221 -12.76 5.51 3.05
C ILE A 221 -12.71 7.02 2.80
N VAL A 222 -13.75 7.50 2.12
CA VAL A 222 -14.01 8.91 1.86
C VAL A 222 -14.90 9.47 2.98
N ALA A 223 -14.48 10.58 3.59
CA ALA A 223 -15.26 11.33 4.55
C ALA A 223 -15.96 12.50 3.86
N ASP A 224 -17.28 12.36 3.64
CA ASP A 224 -18.07 13.34 2.93
C ASP A 224 -18.56 14.47 3.86
N LEU A 225 -17.63 15.31 4.32
CA LEU A 225 -17.93 16.46 5.17
C LEU A 225 -18.57 17.63 4.39
N LYS A 226 -18.32 17.68 3.08
CA LYS A 226 -18.64 18.84 2.21
C LYS A 226 -18.15 20.14 2.84
N THR A 227 -16.88 20.14 3.25
CA THR A 227 -16.25 21.25 3.96
C THR A 227 -16.48 22.56 3.23
N LEU A 228 -17.01 23.56 3.96
CA LEU A 228 -17.26 24.92 3.45
C LEU A 228 -16.37 25.98 4.11
N ASP A 229 -15.87 25.69 5.31
CA ASP A 229 -14.96 26.55 6.07
C ASP A 229 -13.97 25.69 6.86
N THR A 230 -12.87 26.28 7.33
CA THR A 230 -11.86 25.62 8.18
C THR A 230 -11.19 24.39 7.55
N GLY A 231 -10.94 24.44 6.24
CA GLY A 231 -10.42 23.33 5.43
C GLY A 231 -9.26 22.52 6.02
N ASN A 232 -8.26 23.19 6.60
CA ASN A 232 -7.12 22.52 7.22
C ASN A 232 -7.48 21.77 8.51
N LEU A 233 -8.41 22.31 9.32
CA LEU A 233 -8.82 21.66 10.56
C LEU A 233 -9.59 20.38 10.25
N GLU A 234 -10.56 20.44 9.35
CA GLU A 234 -11.37 19.27 8.99
C GLU A 234 -10.54 18.19 8.28
N ALA A 235 -9.62 18.57 7.39
CA ALA A 235 -8.69 17.62 6.78
C ALA A 235 -7.83 16.88 7.81
N ARG A 236 -7.32 17.62 8.81
CA ARG A 236 -6.57 17.04 9.93
C ARG A 236 -7.43 16.08 10.74
N MET A 237 -8.67 16.44 11.05
CA MET A 237 -9.60 15.57 11.79
C MET A 237 -9.87 14.25 11.07
N VAL A 238 -10.05 14.28 9.75
CA VAL A 238 -10.25 13.07 8.94
C VAL A 238 -9.00 12.19 8.95
N ALA A 239 -7.81 12.79 8.76
CA ALA A 239 -6.55 12.05 8.79
C ALA A 239 -6.28 11.41 10.16
N ASP A 240 -6.51 12.14 11.26
CA ASP A 240 -6.30 11.64 12.62
C ASP A 240 -7.30 10.53 12.98
N ALA A 241 -8.49 10.53 12.37
CA ALA A 241 -9.46 9.44 12.46
C ALA A 241 -9.10 8.22 11.58
N ALA A 242 -7.96 8.29 10.90
CA ALA A 242 -7.43 7.33 9.93
C ALA A 242 -8.18 7.27 8.60
N GLY A 243 -8.93 8.31 8.20
CA GLY A 243 -9.62 8.48 6.91
C GLY A 243 -8.67 8.53 5.70
N ASP A 244 -9.12 8.12 4.51
CA ASP A 244 -8.28 8.10 3.30
C ASP A 244 -8.52 9.27 2.36
N ALA A 245 -9.71 9.88 2.41
CA ALA A 245 -10.03 11.07 1.65
C ALA A 245 -11.03 11.97 2.38
N ILE A 246 -11.00 13.27 2.08
CA ILE A 246 -11.96 14.26 2.58
C ILE A 246 -12.60 15.03 1.43
N VAL A 247 -13.91 15.27 1.53
CA VAL A 247 -14.68 16.06 0.54
C VAL A 247 -14.77 17.53 0.95
N VAL A 248 -14.35 18.42 0.05
CA VAL A 248 -14.56 19.86 0.10
C VAL A 248 -15.60 20.29 -0.93
N SER A 249 -16.47 21.23 -0.58
CA SER A 249 -17.41 21.80 -1.55
C SER A 249 -16.70 22.80 -2.48
N ALA A 250 -16.94 22.72 -3.78
CA ALA A 250 -16.50 23.72 -4.76
C ALA A 250 -17.17 25.11 -4.57
N LEU A 251 -18.12 25.23 -3.64
CA LEU A 251 -18.72 26.51 -3.23
C LEU A 251 -17.93 27.19 -2.10
N ALA A 252 -16.97 26.49 -1.47
CA ALA A 252 -16.11 27.08 -0.46
C ALA A 252 -15.23 28.20 -1.06
N PRO A 253 -14.78 29.18 -0.25
CA PRO A 253 -13.78 30.14 -0.71
C PRO A 253 -12.53 29.44 -1.24
N ILE A 254 -11.90 29.97 -2.30
CA ILE A 254 -10.68 29.40 -2.90
C ILE A 254 -9.59 29.13 -1.85
N SER A 255 -9.41 30.05 -0.89
CA SER A 255 -8.44 29.88 0.20
C SER A 255 -8.75 28.71 1.13
N THR A 256 -10.02 28.34 1.29
CA THR A 256 -10.45 27.19 2.09
C THR A 256 -10.15 25.89 1.34
N ILE A 257 -10.43 25.86 0.03
CA ILE A 257 -10.14 24.71 -0.83
C ILE A 257 -8.62 24.46 -0.87
N ASP A 258 -7.81 25.48 -1.15
CA ASP A 258 -6.35 25.37 -1.16
C ASP A 258 -5.81 24.83 0.19
N LYS A 259 -6.27 25.39 1.31
CA LYS A 259 -5.83 24.96 2.66
C LYS A 259 -6.21 23.53 2.97
N LEU A 260 -7.38 23.06 2.52
CA LEU A 260 -7.80 21.68 2.70
C LEU A 260 -6.93 20.73 1.87
N ILE A 261 -6.68 21.05 0.61
CA ILE A 261 -5.85 20.23 -0.29
C ILE A 261 -4.42 20.15 0.24
N GLU A 262 -3.83 21.28 0.61
CA GLU A 262 -2.48 21.32 1.18
C GLU A 262 -2.36 20.49 2.47
N GLU A 263 -3.38 20.55 3.34
CA GLU A 263 -3.37 19.79 4.58
C GLU A 263 -3.58 18.30 4.33
N ALA A 264 -4.49 17.92 3.44
CA ALA A 264 -4.69 16.54 3.02
C ALA A 264 -3.40 15.92 2.48
N HIS A 265 -2.67 16.66 1.62
CA HIS A 265 -1.38 16.22 1.09
C HIS A 265 -0.30 16.07 2.17
N LYS A 266 -0.25 16.97 3.17
CA LYS A 266 0.68 16.84 4.31
C LYS A 266 0.40 15.61 5.17
N THR A 267 -0.86 15.22 5.30
CA THR A 267 -1.25 14.04 6.10
C THR A 267 -1.27 12.74 5.30
N GLY A 268 -1.15 12.84 3.97
CA GLY A 268 -1.10 11.69 3.07
C GLY A 268 -2.47 11.14 2.66
N ILE A 269 -3.55 11.90 2.92
CA ILE A 269 -4.92 11.59 2.49
C ILE A 269 -5.26 12.35 1.21
N TYR A 270 -6.32 11.92 0.52
CA TYR A 270 -6.77 12.51 -0.73
C TYR A 270 -7.75 13.67 -0.49
N ALA A 271 -7.68 14.69 -1.33
CA ALA A 271 -8.68 15.75 -1.38
C ALA A 271 -9.66 15.52 -2.55
N VAL A 272 -10.95 15.48 -2.23
CA VAL A 272 -12.04 15.37 -3.21
C VAL A 272 -12.78 16.70 -3.28
N MET A 273 -12.89 17.30 -4.46
CA MET A 273 -13.68 18.52 -4.67
C MET A 273 -15.05 18.17 -5.25
N ASP A 274 -16.11 18.34 -4.47
CA ASP A 274 -17.50 18.12 -4.88
C ASP A 274 -18.08 19.38 -5.55
N THR A 275 -18.51 19.25 -6.79
CA THR A 275 -19.05 20.33 -7.62
C THR A 275 -20.55 20.55 -7.49
N LEU A 276 -21.22 19.87 -6.56
CA LEU A 276 -22.66 20.02 -6.33
C LEU A 276 -23.06 21.49 -6.18
N ASN A 277 -24.03 21.92 -6.98
CA ASN A 277 -24.55 23.29 -7.07
C ASN A 277 -23.53 24.36 -7.53
N GLN A 278 -22.32 24.00 -7.93
CA GLN A 278 -21.37 24.92 -8.53
C GLN A 278 -21.65 25.07 -10.04
N GLN A 279 -21.93 26.29 -10.48
CA GLN A 279 -22.30 26.59 -11.87
C GLN A 279 -21.09 26.54 -12.82
N ASP A 280 -19.92 26.94 -12.35
CA ASP A 280 -18.68 26.95 -13.14
C ASP A 280 -17.51 26.33 -12.36
N PRO A 281 -17.46 24.99 -12.25
CA PRO A 281 -16.35 24.30 -11.58
C PRO A 281 -14.99 24.54 -12.25
N ILE A 282 -14.98 24.79 -13.56
CA ILE A 282 -13.75 25.01 -14.33
C ILE A 282 -13.09 26.33 -13.91
N SER A 283 -13.87 27.39 -13.69
CA SER A 283 -13.34 28.65 -13.17
C SER A 283 -12.76 28.51 -11.76
N VAL A 284 -13.37 27.69 -10.90
CA VAL A 284 -12.83 27.37 -9.57
C VAL A 284 -11.47 26.68 -9.71
N LEU A 285 -11.37 25.61 -10.50
CA LEU A 285 -10.13 24.86 -10.73
C LEU A 285 -8.99 25.76 -11.25
N LYS A 286 -9.30 26.70 -12.15
CA LYS A 286 -8.31 27.64 -12.70
C LYS A 286 -7.76 28.63 -11.66
N GLN A 287 -8.45 28.83 -10.54
CA GLN A 287 -8.04 29.73 -9.47
C GLN A 287 -7.29 29.03 -8.34
N LEU A 288 -7.35 27.70 -8.26
CA LEU A 288 -6.66 26.92 -7.23
C LEU A 288 -5.14 26.99 -7.43
N LYS A 289 -4.42 27.01 -6.30
CA LYS A 289 -2.95 26.91 -6.30
C LYS A 289 -2.49 25.46 -6.33
N VAL A 290 -3.27 24.59 -5.69
CA VAL A 290 -3.02 23.15 -5.61
C VAL A 290 -4.27 22.44 -6.12
N MET A 291 -4.08 21.48 -7.03
CA MET A 291 -5.19 20.72 -7.58
C MET A 291 -5.64 19.63 -6.59
N PRO A 292 -6.95 19.36 -6.47
CA PRO A 292 -7.44 18.21 -5.71
C PRO A 292 -7.05 16.91 -6.42
N ASP A 293 -7.04 15.80 -5.67
CA ASP A 293 -6.73 14.47 -6.23
C ASP A 293 -7.92 13.88 -6.97
N VAL A 294 -9.14 14.22 -6.54
CA VAL A 294 -10.40 13.82 -7.17
C VAL A 294 -11.29 15.03 -7.40
N ILE A 295 -11.90 15.11 -8.58
CA ILE A 295 -12.90 16.12 -8.92
C ILE A 295 -14.22 15.40 -9.15
N GLU A 296 -15.19 15.62 -8.27
CA GLU A 296 -16.49 14.97 -8.31
C GLU A 296 -17.53 15.83 -9.01
N LEU A 297 -17.97 15.34 -10.17
CA LEU A 297 -19.05 15.90 -10.98
C LEU A 297 -20.40 15.42 -10.44
N HIS A 298 -20.93 16.17 -9.48
CA HIS A 298 -22.12 15.79 -8.73
C HIS A 298 -23.36 16.50 -9.28
N ARG A 299 -24.25 15.70 -9.87
CA ARG A 299 -25.57 16.19 -10.28
C ARG A 299 -26.54 16.20 -9.11
N GLY A 300 -27.19 17.34 -8.88
CA GLY A 300 -28.34 17.42 -7.97
C GLY A 300 -29.45 16.46 -8.43
N ILE A 301 -29.93 15.62 -7.50
CA ILE A 301 -30.95 14.58 -7.75
C ILE A 301 -32.26 15.18 -8.28
N ASP A 302 -32.54 16.46 -7.98
CA ASP A 302 -33.79 17.15 -8.35
C ASP A 302 -33.76 17.80 -9.75
N ILE A 303 -32.64 17.74 -10.47
CA ILE A 303 -32.46 18.34 -11.79
C ILE A 303 -32.36 17.23 -12.85
N GLU A 304 -33.44 16.48 -13.12
CA GLU A 304 -33.49 15.50 -14.22
C GLU A 304 -33.81 16.20 -15.57
N GLY A 305 -33.07 15.91 -16.66
CA GLY A 305 -33.50 16.30 -18.03
C GLY A 305 -32.49 16.78 -19.08
N THR A 306 -31.17 16.63 -18.92
CA THR A 306 -30.19 17.09 -19.93
C THR A 306 -29.22 15.99 -20.37
N GLU A 307 -28.98 15.90 -21.69
CA GLU A 307 -28.21 14.85 -22.40
C GLU A 307 -26.68 14.88 -22.16
N HIS A 308 -26.16 15.89 -21.45
CA HIS A 308 -24.76 15.96 -21.01
C HIS A 308 -24.68 15.66 -19.51
N ALA A 309 -24.80 14.38 -19.15
CA ALA A 309 -25.24 13.94 -17.82
C ALA A 309 -24.38 14.39 -16.62
N TRP A 310 -23.08 14.63 -16.78
CA TRP A 310 -22.15 15.02 -15.71
C TRP A 310 -21.19 16.15 -16.08
N GLY A 311 -21.51 16.98 -17.08
CA GLY A 311 -20.62 18.08 -17.51
C GLY A 311 -19.45 17.62 -18.40
N ASN A 312 -18.35 18.39 -18.43
CA ASN A 312 -17.25 18.23 -19.39
C ASN A 312 -16.01 17.56 -18.76
N ILE A 313 -16.04 16.23 -18.63
CA ILE A 313 -14.94 15.40 -18.11
C ILE A 313 -13.62 15.66 -18.87
N ALA A 314 -13.69 15.78 -20.21
CA ALA A 314 -12.52 15.96 -21.05
C ALA A 314 -11.78 17.28 -20.76
N GLU A 315 -12.52 18.36 -20.50
CA GLU A 315 -11.92 19.64 -20.14
C GLU A 315 -11.30 19.61 -18.74
N ILE A 316 -11.94 18.95 -17.78
CA ILE A 316 -11.36 18.75 -16.44
C ILE A 316 -10.05 17.97 -16.52
N LYS A 317 -10.01 16.86 -17.26
CA LYS A 317 -8.78 16.08 -17.47
C LYS A 317 -7.69 16.87 -18.19
N LYS A 318 -8.05 17.88 -19.00
CA LYS A 318 -7.07 18.79 -19.61
C LYS A 318 -6.49 19.78 -18.59
N ILE A 319 -7.30 20.28 -17.66
CA ILE A 319 -6.88 21.25 -16.63
C ILE A 319 -6.11 20.56 -15.50
N ALA A 320 -6.57 19.38 -15.08
CA ALA A 320 -6.03 18.59 -13.98
C ALA A 320 -5.73 17.15 -14.45
N PRO A 321 -4.70 16.93 -15.28
CA PRO A 321 -4.41 15.63 -15.91
C PRO A 321 -4.02 14.52 -14.93
N LYS A 322 -3.68 14.87 -13.69
CA LYS A 322 -3.35 13.92 -12.62
C LYS A 322 -4.54 13.61 -11.71
N ALA A 323 -5.59 14.43 -11.74
CA ALA A 323 -6.76 14.24 -10.90
C ALA A 323 -7.68 13.17 -11.51
N LEU A 324 -8.25 12.33 -10.64
CA LEU A 324 -9.32 11.42 -11.03
C LEU A 324 -10.63 12.20 -11.15
N VAL A 325 -11.47 11.82 -12.10
CA VAL A 325 -12.80 12.42 -12.26
C VAL A 325 -13.86 11.45 -11.76
N ALA A 326 -14.56 11.84 -10.70
CA ALA A 326 -15.69 11.09 -10.18
C ALA A 326 -17.00 11.62 -10.76
N VAL A 327 -18.00 10.75 -10.98
CA VAL A 327 -19.35 11.14 -11.35
C VAL A 327 -20.34 10.66 -10.30
N ALA A 328 -21.23 11.56 -9.88
CA ALA A 328 -22.21 11.32 -8.84
C ALA A 328 -23.60 11.86 -9.23
N GLY A 329 -24.63 11.40 -8.53
CA GLY A 329 -26.02 11.79 -8.77
C GLY A 329 -26.71 10.91 -9.81
N GLY A 330 -27.51 9.95 -9.33
CA GLY A 330 -28.37 9.12 -10.17
C GLY A 330 -27.65 8.03 -10.99
N VAL A 331 -26.41 7.68 -10.64
CA VAL A 331 -25.66 6.59 -11.30
C VAL A 331 -26.39 5.26 -11.07
N ARG A 332 -26.77 4.61 -12.17
CA ARG A 332 -27.42 3.30 -12.24
C ARG A 332 -26.63 2.40 -13.19
N LEU A 333 -26.82 1.08 -13.09
CA LEU A 333 -26.09 0.09 -13.90
C LEU A 333 -26.16 0.36 -15.40
N ASP A 334 -27.31 0.79 -15.91
CA ASP A 334 -27.50 1.12 -17.34
C ASP A 334 -26.69 2.33 -17.81
N LYS A 335 -26.25 3.18 -16.88
CA LYS A 335 -25.46 4.38 -17.17
C LYS A 335 -23.95 4.20 -17.00
N VAL A 336 -23.51 3.09 -16.39
CA VAL A 336 -22.09 2.81 -16.18
C VAL A 336 -21.28 2.83 -17.48
N PRO A 337 -21.69 2.15 -18.58
CA PRO A 337 -20.91 2.17 -19.82
C PRO A 337 -20.74 3.58 -20.40
N VAL A 338 -21.78 4.42 -20.26
CA VAL A 338 -21.75 5.80 -20.74
C VAL A 338 -20.77 6.63 -19.91
N ALA A 339 -20.84 6.56 -18.58
CA ALA A 339 -19.92 7.28 -17.69
C ALA A 339 -18.46 6.92 -17.96
N LEU A 340 -18.15 5.61 -18.07
CA LEU A 340 -16.80 5.13 -18.36
C LEU A 340 -16.33 5.56 -19.75
N SER A 341 -17.20 5.49 -20.77
CA SER A 341 -16.85 5.94 -22.13
C SER A 341 -16.56 7.44 -22.23
N GLN A 342 -17.14 8.24 -21.32
CA GLN A 342 -16.87 9.67 -21.21
C GLN A 342 -15.61 9.99 -20.38
N GLY A 343 -14.97 8.96 -19.82
CA GLY A 343 -13.69 9.06 -19.11
C GLY A 343 -13.82 9.22 -17.60
N ALA A 344 -14.95 8.87 -16.99
CA ALA A 344 -15.07 8.83 -15.53
C ALA A 344 -14.13 7.77 -14.93
N ASP A 345 -13.41 8.15 -13.88
CA ASP A 345 -12.49 7.28 -13.14
C ASP A 345 -13.14 6.69 -11.88
N ILE A 346 -14.16 7.35 -11.32
CA ILE A 346 -14.88 6.89 -10.13
C ILE A 346 -16.39 7.03 -10.36
N LEU A 347 -17.14 5.99 -10.04
CA LEU A 347 -18.60 5.97 -10.10
C LEU A 347 -19.14 6.04 -8.66
N VAL A 348 -19.72 7.18 -8.27
CA VAL A 348 -20.30 7.36 -6.94
C VAL A 348 -21.77 6.92 -6.96
N VAL A 349 -22.07 5.88 -6.20
CA VAL A 349 -23.37 5.20 -6.20
C VAL A 349 -23.90 5.09 -4.77
N GLY A 350 -25.01 5.79 -4.48
CA GLY A 350 -25.70 5.69 -3.18
C GLY A 350 -26.86 4.70 -3.23
N ARG A 351 -28.08 5.24 -3.25
CA ARG A 351 -29.36 4.50 -3.12
C ARG A 351 -29.55 3.31 -4.07
N ALA A 352 -28.92 3.31 -5.24
CA ALA A 352 -29.03 2.18 -6.16
C ALA A 352 -28.45 0.88 -5.56
N ILE A 353 -27.42 1.00 -4.70
CA ILE A 353 -26.84 -0.11 -3.94
C ILE A 353 -27.44 -0.18 -2.54
N THR A 354 -27.44 0.91 -1.79
CA THR A 354 -27.77 0.89 -0.36
C THR A 354 -29.24 0.63 -0.04
N ASN A 355 -30.16 0.85 -1.00
CA ASN A 355 -31.57 0.49 -0.88
C ASN A 355 -31.94 -0.76 -1.71
N ALA A 356 -30.96 -1.47 -2.28
CA ALA A 356 -31.21 -2.72 -2.97
C ALA A 356 -31.74 -3.78 -1.99
N LYS A 357 -32.51 -4.74 -2.50
CA LYS A 357 -32.95 -5.89 -1.69
C LYS A 357 -31.77 -6.75 -1.25
N ASP A 358 -30.76 -6.85 -2.10
CA ASP A 358 -29.49 -7.52 -1.85
C ASP A 358 -28.36 -6.54 -2.18
N VAL A 359 -27.72 -6.02 -1.14
CA VAL A 359 -26.63 -5.04 -1.26
C VAL A 359 -25.41 -5.68 -1.91
N ARG A 360 -25.11 -6.93 -1.55
CA ARG A 360 -23.98 -7.68 -2.07
C ARG A 360 -24.13 -7.92 -3.57
N GLU A 361 -25.25 -8.49 -4.01
CA GLU A 361 -25.49 -8.80 -5.42
C GLU A 361 -25.42 -7.53 -6.27
N MET A 362 -26.04 -6.44 -5.81
CA MET A 362 -26.01 -5.18 -6.54
C MET A 362 -24.59 -4.60 -6.63
N ALA A 363 -23.82 -4.64 -5.53
CA ALA A 363 -22.43 -4.22 -5.54
C ALA A 363 -21.57 -5.09 -6.49
N GLU A 364 -21.76 -6.42 -6.50
CA GLU A 364 -21.09 -7.34 -7.43
C GLU A 364 -21.39 -6.96 -8.89
N GLN A 365 -22.64 -6.61 -9.23
CA GLN A 365 -22.99 -6.17 -10.57
C GLN A 365 -22.26 -4.90 -10.98
N PHE A 366 -22.16 -3.91 -10.09
CA PHE A 366 -21.38 -2.70 -10.37
C PHE A 366 -19.89 -2.99 -10.51
N ILE A 367 -19.30 -3.78 -9.62
CA ILE A 367 -17.88 -4.18 -9.70
C ILE A 367 -17.59 -4.88 -11.03
N ASN A 368 -18.41 -5.87 -11.41
CA ASN A 368 -18.25 -6.57 -12.67
C ASN A 368 -18.37 -5.63 -13.88
N SER A 369 -19.22 -4.61 -13.81
CA SER A 369 -19.38 -3.62 -14.88
C SER A 369 -18.15 -2.70 -15.07
N LEU A 370 -17.24 -2.64 -14.11
CA LEU A 370 -15.96 -1.93 -14.24
C LEU A 370 -14.99 -2.62 -15.21
N ASN A 371 -15.22 -3.90 -15.54
CA ASN A 371 -14.38 -4.73 -16.40
C ASN A 371 -12.90 -4.76 -15.98
N LYS A 372 -12.65 -4.81 -14.67
CA LYS A 372 -11.30 -4.93 -14.10
C LYS A 372 -11.04 -6.32 -13.57
N PRO A 373 -9.90 -6.95 -13.91
CA PRO A 373 -9.49 -8.19 -13.27
C PRO A 373 -9.17 -7.89 -11.79
N GLU A 374 -9.51 -8.82 -10.90
CA GLU A 374 -8.97 -8.74 -9.54
C GLU A 374 -7.45 -8.90 -9.58
N ILE A 375 -6.76 -8.06 -8.82
CA ILE A 375 -5.31 -8.16 -8.67
C ILE A 375 -5.00 -9.47 -7.93
N ASP A 376 -4.16 -10.29 -8.56
CA ASP A 376 -3.92 -11.70 -8.22
C ASP A 376 -3.67 -11.95 -6.73
N GLN A 377 -4.67 -12.52 -6.06
CA GLN A 377 -4.64 -12.84 -4.62
C GLN A 377 -3.70 -14.01 -4.28
N PHE A 378 -3.21 -14.76 -5.28
CA PHE A 378 -2.40 -15.97 -5.10
C PHE A 378 -0.93 -15.79 -5.49
N ARG A 379 -0.49 -14.55 -5.75
CA ARG A 379 0.88 -14.25 -6.15
C ARG A 379 1.89 -14.62 -5.06
N VAL A 380 2.95 -15.34 -5.43
CA VAL A 380 4.05 -15.63 -4.51
C VAL A 380 4.85 -14.34 -4.31
N MET A 381 5.12 -13.95 -3.05
CA MET A 381 5.86 -12.73 -2.68
C MET A 381 7.33 -12.66 -3.17
N THR A 382 7.74 -13.57 -4.04
CA THR A 382 9.04 -13.56 -4.73
C THR A 382 8.91 -13.40 -6.24
N ASP A 383 7.69 -13.44 -6.77
CA ASP A 383 7.38 -13.38 -8.20
C ASP A 383 7.16 -11.92 -8.61
N PHE A 384 8.27 -11.21 -8.74
CA PHE A 384 8.34 -9.88 -9.35
C PHE A 384 9.49 -9.86 -10.34
#